data_AF-A0A6A4HZU4-F1
#
_entry.id   AF-A0A6A4HZU4-F1
#
_cell.length_a   1.000
_cell.length_b   1.000
_cell.length_c   1.000
_cell.angle_alpha   90.00
_cell.angle_beta   90.00
_cell.angle_gamma   90.00
#
_symmetry.space_group_name_H-M   'P 1'
#
loop_
_entity.id
_entity.type
_entity.pdbx_description
1 polymer ?
#
loop_
_entity_poly.entity_id
_entity_poly.type
_entity_poly.pdbx_seq_one_letter_code
_entity_poly.pdbx_strand_id
1 'polypeptide(L)' 'MPNPGAFQGARKQFLESTKEEYAEAVRDGDVKEIRQDICRRYYLRFPVSKGDNYEPTQAELDAVDDKCP' A
#
# COMPACT_ATOMS: atom_id res chain seq x y z
N MET A 1 18.80 17.88 -8.71
CA MET A 1 17.44 17.37 -9.02
C MET A 1 16.86 16.73 -7.78
N PRO A 2 15.61 17.02 -7.39
CA PRO A 2 14.97 16.32 -6.29
C PRO A 2 14.84 14.83 -6.64
N ASN A 3 15.09 13.96 -5.66
CA ASN A 3 14.91 12.52 -5.83
C ASN A 3 13.44 12.24 -6.18
N PRO A 4 13.13 11.59 -7.32
CA PRO A 4 11.75 11.30 -7.70
C PRO A 4 11.02 10.35 -6.73
N GLY A 5 11.77 9.71 -5.82
CA GLY A 5 11.23 8.77 -4.85
C GLY A 5 11.14 7.35 -5.42
N ALA A 6 11.11 6.36 -4.53
CA ALA A 6 11.07 4.95 -4.90
C ALA A 6 9.70 4.47 -5.37
N PHE A 7 8.61 5.14 -4.98
CA PHE A 7 7.24 4.76 -5.32
C PHE A 7 6.66 5.69 -6.38
N GLN A 8 6.06 5.10 -7.41
CA GLN A 8 5.38 5.77 -8.52
C GLN A 8 4.06 5.06 -8.82
N GLY A 9 3.23 5.65 -9.68
CA GLY A 9 1.97 5.04 -10.13
C GLY A 9 1.01 4.65 -8.99
N ALA A 10 0.35 3.51 -9.15
CA ALA A 10 -0.61 2.93 -8.23
C ALA A 10 0.00 2.64 -6.85
N ARG A 11 1.29 2.26 -6.76
CA ARG A 11 1.96 2.06 -5.46
C ARG A 11 1.98 3.36 -4.65
N LYS A 12 2.35 4.46 -5.31
CA LYS A 12 2.37 5.77 -4.66
C LYS A 12 0.96 6.21 -4.24
N GLN A 13 -0.02 6.06 -5.13
CA GLN A 13 -1.41 6.40 -4.85
C GLN A 13 -1.97 5.63 -3.66
N PHE A 14 -1.69 4.32 -3.57
CA PHE A 14 -2.10 3.50 -2.43
C PHE A 14 -1.43 3.96 -1.13
N LEU A 15 -0.12 4.21 -1.13
CA LEU A 15 0.57 4.67 0.09
C LEU A 15 0.07 6.05 0.53
N GLU A 16 -0.22 6.95 -0.41
CA GLU A 16 -0.82 8.25 -0.12
C GLU A 16 -2.23 8.13 0.48
N SER A 17 -3.06 7.18 0.02
CA SER A 17 -4.40 6.96 0.58
C SER A 17 -4.38 6.40 2.00
N THR A 18 -3.37 5.60 2.35
CA THR A 18 -3.18 5.05 3.73
C THR A 18 -2.48 6.01 4.69
N LYS A 19 -2.02 7.19 4.22
CA LYS A 19 -1.18 8.10 5.00
C LYS A 19 -1.89 8.65 6.24
N GLU A 20 -3.16 9.01 6.11
CA GLU A 20 -3.96 9.56 7.22
C GLU A 20 -4.24 8.48 8.27
N GLU A 21 -4.63 7.28 7.83
CA GLU A 21 -4.84 6.10 8.68
C GLU A 21 -3.59 5.78 9.50
N TYR A 22 -2.41 5.76 8.85
CA TYR A 22 -1.15 5.55 9.55
C TYR A 22 -0.84 6.67 10.54
N ALA A 23 -1.10 7.94 10.18
CA ALA A 23 -0.86 9.08 11.05
C ALA A 23 -1.79 9.10 12.28
N GLU A 24 -3.03 8.61 12.15
CA GLU A 24 -3.95 8.37 13.26
C GLU A 24 -3.41 7.27 14.19
N ALA A 25 -3.02 6.13 13.63
CA ALA A 25 -2.44 5.02 14.40
C ALA A 25 -1.20 5.45 15.20
N VAL A 26 -0.36 6.31 14.64
CA VAL A 26 0.80 6.92 15.33
C VAL A 26 0.36 7.77 16.53
N ARG A 27 -0.70 8.55 16.38
CA ARG A 27 -1.21 9.39 17.48
C ARG A 27 -1.85 8.56 18.59
N ASP A 28 -2.54 7.49 18.23
CA ASP A 28 -3.29 6.66 19.18
C ASP A 28 -2.43 5.57 19.86
N GLY A 29 -1.20 5.35 19.35
CA GLY A 29 -0.27 4.34 19.88
C GLY A 29 -0.50 2.92 19.33
N ASP A 30 -1.39 2.76 18.36
CA ASP A 30 -1.74 1.48 17.72
C ASP A 30 -1.12 1.31 16.32
N VAL A 31 0.12 1.78 16.16
CA VAL A 31 0.84 1.71 14.87
C VAL A 31 1.01 0.27 14.38
N LYS A 32 1.15 -0.69 15.29
CA LYS A 32 1.56 -2.04 14.92
C LYS A 32 0.50 -2.74 14.08
N GLU A 33 -0.74 -2.73 14.54
CA GLU A 33 -1.84 -3.44 13.88
C GLU A 33 -2.18 -2.77 12.54
N ILE A 34 -2.31 -1.44 12.55
CA ILE A 34 -2.58 -0.66 11.33
C ILE A 34 -1.46 -0.82 10.30
N ARG A 35 -0.19 -0.79 10.72
CA ARG A 35 0.94 -1.03 9.80
C ARG A 35 0.89 -2.43 9.20
N GLN A 36 0.58 -3.45 10.00
CA GLN A 36 0.47 -4.83 9.50
C GLN A 36 -0.65 -4.97 8.47
N ASP A 37 -1.79 -4.34 8.70
CA ASP A 37 -2.90 -4.39 7.77
C ASP A 37 -2.62 -3.59 6.47
N ILE A 38 -2.00 -2.40 6.57
CA ILE A 38 -1.53 -1.65 5.39
C ILE A 38 -0.53 -2.49 4.58
N CYS A 39 0.43 -3.15 5.23
CA CYS A 39 1.38 -4.03 4.55
C CYS A 39 0.68 -5.21 3.87
N ARG A 40 -0.32 -5.82 4.51
CA ARG A 40 -1.10 -6.92 3.92
C ARG A 40 -1.84 -6.45 2.67
N ARG A 41 -2.60 -5.35 2.77
CA ARG A 41 -3.31 -4.72 1.65
C ARG A 41 -2.37 -4.33 0.51
N TYR A 42 -1.17 -3.86 0.84
CA TYR A 42 -0.12 -3.54 -0.13
C TYR A 42 0.33 -4.78 -0.90
N TYR A 43 0.71 -5.87 -0.21
CA TYR A 43 1.23 -7.06 -0.87
C TYR A 43 0.17 -7.85 -1.66
N LEU A 44 -1.12 -7.73 -1.31
CA LEU A 44 -2.22 -8.25 -2.12
C LEU A 44 -2.33 -7.52 -3.48
N ARG A 45 -2.13 -6.20 -3.49
CA ARG A 45 -2.19 -5.35 -4.69
C ARG A 45 -0.89 -5.34 -5.50
N PHE A 46 0.25 -5.46 -4.82
CA PHE A 46 1.59 -5.36 -5.40
C PHE A 46 2.44 -6.58 -5.01
N PRO A 47 2.20 -7.75 -5.62
CA PRO A 47 2.91 -8.97 -5.26
C PRO A 47 4.42 -8.86 -5.50
N VAL A 48 5.22 -9.26 -4.51
CA VAL A 48 6.70 -9.25 -4.61
C VAL A 48 7.23 -10.13 -5.75
N SER A 49 6.45 -11.13 -6.17
CA SER A 49 6.79 -12.03 -7.28
C SER A 49 6.81 -11.35 -8.65
N LYS A 50 6.15 -10.18 -8.81
CA LYS A 50 6.04 -9.46 -10.09
C LYS A 50 7.14 -8.41 -10.29
N GLY A 51 7.89 -8.07 -9.24
CA GLY A 51 8.96 -7.07 -9.25
C GLY A 51 8.47 -5.61 -9.17
N ASP A 52 9.40 -4.68 -8.95
CA ASP A 52 9.10 -3.28 -8.65
C ASP A 52 8.56 -2.48 -9.84
N ASN A 53 8.89 -2.90 -11.07
CA ASN A 53 8.44 -2.24 -12.31
C ASN A 53 7.06 -2.70 -12.78
N TYR A 54 6.47 -3.71 -12.16
CA TYR A 54 5.14 -4.20 -12.53
C TYR A 54 4.08 -3.22 -12.05
N GLU A 55 3.27 -2.71 -12.96
CA GLU A 55 2.14 -1.85 -12.65
C GLU A 55 0.85 -2.67 -12.77
N PRO A 56 0.11 -2.91 -11.66
CA PRO A 56 -1.15 -3.62 -11.73
C PRO A 56 -2.19 -2.80 -12.48
N THR A 57 -3.04 -3.49 -13.22
CA THR A 57 -4.20 -2.88 -13.87
C THR A 57 -5.29 -2.56 -12.84
N GLN A 58 -6.19 -1.64 -13.17
CA GLN A 58 -7.32 -1.31 -12.28
C GLN A 58 -8.18 -2.54 -11.96
N ALA A 59 -8.37 -3.45 -12.94
CA ALA A 59 -9.10 -4.69 -12.72
C ALA A 59 -8.42 -5.62 -11.72
N GLU A 60 -7.08 -5.69 -11.71
CA GLU A 60 -6.32 -6.46 -10.72
C GLU A 60 -6.42 -5.82 -9.32
N LEU A 61 -6.44 -4.49 -9.23
CA LEU A 61 -6.63 -3.76 -7.98
C LEU A 61 -8.05 -3.95 -7.41
N ASP A 62 -9.08 -3.90 -8.26
CA ASP A 62 -10.47 -4.07 -7.86
C ASP A 62 -10.80 -5.52 -7.46
N ALA A 63 -10.03 -6.49 -7.96
CA ALA A 63 -10.15 -7.90 -7.61
C ALA A 63 -9.55 -8.24 -6.23
N VAL A 64 -8.82 -7.31 -5.59
CA VAL A 64 -8.26 -7.54 -4.26
C VAL A 64 -9.35 -7.47 -3.21
N ASP A 65 -9.54 -8.59 -2.50
CA ASP A 65 -10.39 -8.66 -1.33
C ASP A 65 -9.59 -8.41 -0.04
N ASP A 66 -9.80 -7.22 0.55
CA ASP A 66 -9.18 -6.83 1.82
C ASP A 66 -9.68 -7.66 3.01
N LYS A 67 -10.74 -8.46 2.88
CA LYS A 67 -11.27 -9.30 3.97
C LYS A 67 -10.75 -10.73 3.93
N CYS A 68 -10.09 -11.14 2.85
CA CYS A 68 -9.52 -12.48 2.74
C CYS A 68 -8.17 -12.52 3.49
N PRO A 69 -7.93 -13.50 4.39
CA PRO A 69 -6.73 -13.56 5.23
C PRO A 69 -5.43 -13.61 4.44
#